data_AF-A0A945VZ30-F1
#
_entry.id   AF-A0A945VZ30-F1
#
_cell.length_a   1.000
_cell.length_b   1.000
_cell.length_c   1.000
_cell.angle_alpha   90.00
_cell.angle_beta   90.00
_cell.angle_gamma   90.00
#
_symmetry.space_group_name_H-M   'P 1'
#
loop_
_entity.id
_entity.type
_entity.pdbx_description
1 polymer ?
#
loop_
_entity_poly.entity_id
_entity_poly.type
_entity_poly.pdbx_seq_one_letter_code
_entity_poly.pdbx_strand_id
1 'polypeptide(L)'
;KSVVEEVFSPCAAAALYPKQEFLNVGGFDEEYFSYHEDIDLGFRLRLKGLRSYYLPEAVVHHVGSASTGKKSPFSIYYGHRNLEWTYYKNMPLLLFWIFFPLHLLVNIFFFIYFTLLGHGKVILRAKRDALMRYGKMRHKRRAIQASRIASTKDIYEALNRDLFAPLKATLQRRNFSIERDDNVSNS
;
A
#
# COMPACT_ATOMS: atom_id res chain seq x y z
N LYS A 1 16.15 -20.94 12.41
CA LYS A 1 16.14 -19.54 12.87
C LYS A 1 15.43 -18.72 11.81
N SER A 2 14.38 -17.99 12.17
CA SER A 2 13.62 -17.17 11.23
C SER A 2 14.45 -15.95 10.84
N VAL A 3 14.62 -15.73 9.54
CA VAL A 3 15.51 -14.69 9.01
C VAL A 3 14.79 -13.34 9.03
N VAL A 4 15.44 -12.30 9.57
CA VAL A 4 14.96 -10.92 9.47
C VAL A 4 15.04 -10.48 8.02
N GLU A 5 13.90 -10.06 7.46
CA GLU A 5 13.80 -9.65 6.06
C GLU A 5 13.50 -8.16 5.96
N GLU A 6 14.10 -7.48 5.00
CA GLU A 6 13.73 -6.11 4.69
C GLU A 6 12.43 -6.06 3.89
N VAL A 7 11.51 -5.19 4.32
CA VAL A 7 10.23 -4.95 3.63
C VAL A 7 10.12 -3.49 3.22
N PHE A 8 9.31 -3.21 2.20
CA PHE A 8 9.13 -1.84 1.72
C PHE A 8 8.43 -0.95 2.77
N SER A 9 7.33 -1.44 3.34
CA SER A 9 6.60 -0.78 4.42
C SER A 9 5.96 -1.84 5.32
N PRO A 10 6.01 -1.68 6.66
CA PRO A 10 5.31 -2.56 7.58
C PRO A 10 3.83 -2.20 7.67
N CYS A 11 2.98 -3.18 7.99
CA CYS A 11 1.58 -2.91 8.33
C CYS A 11 1.52 -2.16 9.67
N ALA A 12 0.79 -1.04 9.71
CA ALA A 12 0.69 -0.21 10.91
C ALA A 12 0.03 -0.92 12.11
N ALA A 13 -0.67 -2.04 11.91
CA ALA A 13 -1.25 -2.84 12.99
C ALA A 13 -0.21 -3.47 13.93
N ALA A 14 1.03 -3.66 13.44
CA ALA A 14 2.13 -4.26 14.19
C ALA A 14 3.48 -3.66 13.75
N ALA A 15 3.59 -2.32 13.85
CA ALA A 15 4.80 -1.59 13.48
C ALA A 15 5.31 -0.72 14.63
N LEU A 16 6.64 -0.60 14.73
CA LEU A 16 7.33 0.33 15.60
C LEU A 16 8.13 1.31 14.75
N TYR A 17 8.01 2.60 15.07
CA TYR A 17 8.71 3.67 14.36
C TYR A 17 9.56 4.47 15.35
N PRO A 18 10.79 4.88 15.00
CA PRO A 18 11.52 5.86 15.78
C PRO A 18 10.72 7.16 15.88
N LYS A 19 10.41 7.60 17.09
CA LYS A 19 9.52 8.76 17.33
C LYS A 19 9.95 9.99 16.53
N GLN A 20 11.24 10.32 16.56
CA GLN A 20 11.75 11.51 15.87
C GLN A 20 11.54 11.41 14.36
N GLU A 21 11.83 10.25 13.76
CA GLU A 21 11.72 10.04 12.32
C GLU A 21 10.27 10.01 11.86
N PHE A 22 9.37 9.42 12.66
CA PHE A 22 7.93 9.48 12.43
C PHE A 22 7.42 10.93 12.41
N LEU A 23 7.84 11.76 13.37
CA LEU A 23 7.46 13.16 13.43
C LEU A 23 8.10 13.99 12.31
N ASN A 24 9.36 13.71 11.94
CA ASN A 24 10.08 14.40 10.88
C ASN A 24 9.42 14.24 9.50
N VAL A 25 8.77 13.11 9.25
CA VAL A 25 8.01 12.90 8.01
C VAL A 25 6.55 13.37 8.10
N GLY A 26 6.11 13.86 9.26
CA GLY A 26 4.76 14.37 9.48
C GLY A 26 3.73 13.32 9.89
N GLY A 27 4.15 12.17 10.41
CA GLY A 27 3.26 11.12 10.91
C GLY A 27 2.36 10.49 9.83
N PHE A 28 1.19 9.98 10.20
CA PHE A 28 0.19 9.49 9.24
C PHE A 28 -0.51 10.65 8.53
N ASP A 29 -0.78 10.48 7.23
CA ASP A 29 -1.50 11.50 6.47
C ASP A 29 -3.02 11.36 6.66
N GLU A 30 -3.61 12.26 7.44
CA GLU A 30 -5.05 12.26 7.77
C GLU A 30 -5.97 12.32 6.54
N GLU A 31 -5.49 12.81 5.38
CA GLU A 31 -6.30 12.82 4.15
C GLU A 31 -6.68 11.39 3.70
N TYR A 32 -5.86 10.38 4.06
CA TYR A 32 -6.07 8.99 3.68
C TYR A 32 -7.27 8.37 4.39
N PHE A 33 -7.49 8.73 5.65
CA PHE A 33 -8.47 8.13 6.58
C PHE A 33 -8.24 6.63 6.85
N SER A 34 -8.27 5.77 5.82
CA SER A 34 -8.05 4.32 5.91
C SER A 34 -7.48 3.78 4.61
N TYR A 35 -6.70 2.71 4.68
CA TYR A 35 -5.97 2.05 3.59
C TYR A 35 -4.87 2.91 2.96
N HIS A 36 -3.70 2.29 2.72
CA HIS A 36 -2.50 2.90 2.15
C HIS A 36 -1.84 4.01 2.98
N GLU A 37 -2.35 4.36 4.15
CA GLU A 37 -1.73 5.32 5.07
C GLU A 37 -0.39 4.81 5.60
N ASP A 38 -0.31 3.49 5.85
CA ASP A 38 0.89 2.77 6.25
C ASP A 38 1.90 2.66 5.10
N ILE A 39 1.43 2.38 3.88
CA ILE A 39 2.27 2.37 2.68
C ILE A 39 2.82 3.78 2.40
N ASP A 40 2.00 4.83 2.51
CA ASP A 40 2.44 6.22 2.35
C ASP A 40 3.49 6.61 3.39
N LEU A 41 3.28 6.27 4.67
CA LEU A 41 4.25 6.51 5.73
C LEU A 41 5.56 5.78 5.48
N GLY A 42 5.50 4.48 5.18
CA GLY A 42 6.70 3.69 4.87
C GLY A 42 7.45 4.23 3.66
N PHE A 43 6.74 4.67 2.61
CA PHE A 43 7.36 5.31 1.46
C PHE A 43 8.07 6.61 1.86
N ARG A 44 7.44 7.47 2.65
CA ARG A 44 8.06 8.73 3.12
C ARG A 44 9.28 8.48 3.99
N LEU A 45 9.24 7.49 4.88
CA LEU A 45 10.41 7.07 5.68
C LEU A 45 11.52 6.54 4.77
N ARG A 46 11.18 5.73 3.76
CA ARG A 46 12.13 5.23 2.76
C ARG A 46 12.81 6.37 1.99
N LEU A 47 12.05 7.40 1.61
CA LEU A 47 12.57 8.60 0.96
C LEU A 47 13.54 9.39 1.84
N LYS A 48 13.46 9.23 3.17
CA LYS A 48 14.42 9.76 4.15
C LYS A 48 15.60 8.83 4.42
N GLY A 49 15.70 7.69 3.71
CA GLY A 49 16.79 6.73 3.86
C GLY A 49 16.57 5.69 4.97
N LEU A 50 15.40 5.67 5.61
CA LEU A 50 15.09 4.64 6.59
C LEU A 50 14.70 3.33 5.93
N ARG A 51 15.07 2.22 6.57
CA ARG A 51 14.73 0.85 6.15
C ARG A 51 13.72 0.24 7.13
N SER A 52 12.84 -0.60 6.61
CA SER A 52 11.86 -1.33 7.41
C SER A 52 12.19 -2.82 7.39
N TYR A 53 12.06 -3.48 8.53
CA TYR A 53 12.40 -4.89 8.66
C TYR A 53 11.22 -5.65 9.26
N TYR A 54 10.91 -6.80 8.67
CA TYR A 54 9.98 -7.77 9.21
C TYR A 54 10.72 -8.67 10.21
N LEU A 55 10.21 -8.69 11.45
CA LEU A 55 10.74 -9.51 12.53
C LEU A 55 9.79 -10.69 12.77
N PRO A 56 10.08 -11.89 12.23
CA PRO A 56 9.17 -13.04 12.31
C PRO A 56 8.90 -13.54 13.73
N GLU A 57 9.77 -13.23 14.69
CA GLU A 57 9.62 -13.64 16.09
C GLU A 57 8.67 -12.71 16.88
N ALA A 58 8.38 -11.51 16.35
CA ALA A 58 7.46 -10.56 16.98
C ALA A 58 6.04 -10.73 16.42
N VAL A 59 5.25 -11.58 17.09
CA VAL A 59 3.90 -11.95 16.62
C VAL A 59 2.82 -11.10 17.31
N VAL A 60 1.98 -10.45 16.50
CA VAL A 60 0.76 -9.76 16.94
C VAL A 60 -0.44 -10.34 16.21
N HIS A 61 -1.44 -10.81 16.95
CA HIS A 61 -2.68 -11.33 16.38
C HIS A 61 -3.67 -10.19 16.16
N HIS A 62 -4.09 -9.96 14.91
CA HIS A 62 -5.11 -8.98 14.56
C HIS A 62 -6.17 -9.59 13.65
N VAL A 63 -7.43 -9.19 13.83
CA VAL A 63 -8.53 -9.63 12.95
C VAL A 63 -8.66 -8.64 11.80
N GLY A 64 -8.12 -9.02 10.63
CA GLY A 64 -8.18 -8.18 9.44
C GLY A 64 -9.60 -8.06 8.87
N SER A 65 -9.96 -6.86 8.39
CA SER A 65 -11.27 -6.58 7.75
C SER A 65 -12.51 -6.84 8.62
N ALA A 66 -12.36 -6.98 9.94
CA ALA A 66 -13.48 -7.22 10.86
C ALA A 66 -14.56 -6.13 10.76
N SER A 67 -14.14 -4.86 10.64
CA SER A 67 -15.04 -3.70 10.65
C SER A 67 -15.63 -3.34 9.28
N THR A 68 -15.01 -3.80 8.18
CA THR A 68 -15.36 -3.31 6.83
C THR A 68 -15.77 -4.41 5.87
N GLY A 69 -15.49 -5.69 6.14
CA GLY A 69 -15.70 -6.80 5.21
C GLY A 69 -14.70 -6.82 4.04
N LYS A 70 -14.49 -8.00 3.45
CA LYS A 70 -13.62 -8.16 2.26
C LYS A 70 -14.31 -7.57 1.03
N LYS A 71 -13.59 -6.77 0.23
CA LYS A 71 -14.08 -6.13 -1.01
C LYS A 71 -15.35 -5.29 -0.83
N SER A 72 -15.54 -4.69 0.35
CA SER A 72 -16.67 -3.78 0.55
C SER A 72 -16.52 -2.48 -0.26
N PRO A 73 -17.63 -1.78 -0.57
CA PRO A 73 -17.59 -0.46 -1.18
C PRO A 73 -16.64 0.53 -0.49
N PHE A 74 -16.55 0.45 0.83
CA PHE A 74 -15.64 1.27 1.64
C PHE A 74 -14.18 0.97 1.31
N SER A 75 -13.79 -0.32 1.35
CA SER A 75 -12.42 -0.76 1.04
C SER A 75 -12.02 -0.46 -0.41
N ILE A 76 -12.95 -0.64 -1.37
CA ILE A 76 -12.74 -0.31 -2.78
C ILE A 76 -12.54 1.20 -2.94
N TYR A 77 -13.41 2.01 -2.35
CA TYR A 77 -13.32 3.46 -2.47
C TYR A 77 -11.99 4.00 -1.94
N TYR A 78 -11.68 3.71 -0.67
CA TYR A 78 -10.48 4.25 -0.02
C TYR A 78 -9.20 3.63 -0.58
N GLY A 79 -9.19 2.32 -0.81
CA GLY A 79 -8.04 1.62 -1.40
C GLY A 79 -7.66 2.22 -2.77
N HIS A 80 -8.62 2.35 -3.69
CA HIS A 80 -8.30 2.84 -5.04
C HIS A 80 -8.09 4.35 -5.14
N ARG A 81 -8.69 5.15 -4.25
CA ARG A 81 -8.43 6.59 -4.17
C ARG A 81 -7.02 6.84 -3.63
N ASN A 82 -6.70 6.19 -2.51
CA ASN A 82 -5.43 6.41 -1.80
C ASN A 82 -4.24 5.78 -2.53
N LEU A 83 -4.44 4.70 -3.29
CA LEU A 83 -3.42 4.14 -4.18
C LEU A 83 -2.90 5.18 -5.17
N GLU A 84 -3.78 5.99 -5.78
CA GLU A 84 -3.36 7.07 -6.70
C GLU A 84 -2.55 8.14 -5.98
N TRP A 85 -2.97 8.52 -4.78
CA TRP A 85 -2.24 9.50 -3.99
C TRP A 85 -0.88 8.97 -3.56
N THR A 86 -0.76 7.72 -3.13
CA THR A 86 0.53 7.16 -2.69
C THR A 86 1.51 7.11 -3.85
N TYR A 87 1.04 6.64 -5.01
CA TYR A 87 1.84 6.61 -6.23
C TYR A 87 2.28 8.01 -6.65
N TYR A 88 1.34 8.95 -6.76
CA TYR A 88 1.64 10.31 -7.18
C TYR A 88 2.46 11.11 -6.17
N LYS A 89 2.20 11.01 -4.86
CA LYS A 89 2.91 11.79 -3.83
C LYS A 89 4.38 11.37 -3.71
N ASN A 90 4.65 10.06 -3.73
CA ASN A 90 5.92 9.54 -3.22
C ASN A 90 6.90 9.06 -4.31
N MET A 91 6.42 8.65 -5.48
CA MET A 91 7.29 8.06 -6.50
C MET A 91 8.30 9.08 -7.06
N PRO A 92 9.62 8.82 -7.07
CA PRO A 92 10.60 9.69 -7.74
C PRO A 92 10.26 9.88 -9.23
N LEU A 93 10.54 11.06 -9.79
CA LEU A 93 10.04 11.43 -11.13
C LEU A 93 10.42 10.43 -12.23
N LEU A 94 11.64 9.91 -12.23
CA LEU A 94 12.08 8.91 -13.21
C LEU A 94 11.28 7.60 -13.09
N LEU A 95 11.16 7.06 -11.87
CA LEU A 95 10.41 5.83 -11.62
C LEU A 95 8.91 6.01 -11.86
N PHE A 96 8.38 7.20 -11.58
CA PHE A 96 7.00 7.54 -11.90
C PHE A 96 6.74 7.30 -13.39
N TRP A 97 7.52 7.88 -14.29
CA TRP A 97 7.27 7.69 -15.71
C TRP A 97 7.55 6.28 -16.21
N ILE A 98 8.55 5.59 -15.64
CA ILE A 98 8.84 4.18 -15.99
C ILE A 98 7.67 3.26 -15.63
N PHE A 99 7.10 3.40 -14.43
CA PHE A 99 6.02 2.54 -13.95
C PHE A 99 4.62 3.03 -14.32
N PHE A 100 4.48 4.24 -14.87
CA PHE A 100 3.19 4.84 -15.18
C PHE A 100 2.34 4.01 -16.15
N PRO A 101 2.89 3.43 -17.25
CA PRO A 101 2.10 2.59 -18.15
C PRO A 101 1.52 1.37 -17.43
N LEU A 102 2.32 0.68 -16.62
CA LEU A 102 1.86 -0.46 -15.84
C LEU A 102 0.80 -0.06 -14.80
N HIS A 103 1.04 1.04 -14.08
CA HIS A 103 0.08 1.58 -13.12
C HIS A 103 -1.26 1.91 -13.78
N LEU A 104 -1.24 2.49 -14.98
CA LEU A 104 -2.44 2.80 -15.76
C LEU A 104 -3.18 1.52 -16.18
N LEU A 105 -2.46 0.52 -16.70
CA LEU A 105 -3.04 -0.76 -17.10
C LEU A 105 -3.71 -1.49 -15.92
N VAL A 106 -3.04 -1.55 -14.76
CA VAL A 106 -3.59 -2.15 -13.54
C VAL A 106 -4.85 -1.41 -13.08
N ASN A 107 -4.86 -0.08 -13.19
CA ASN A 107 -6.04 0.72 -12.83
C ASN A 107 -7.21 0.53 -13.79
N ILE A 108 -6.96 0.41 -15.09
CA ILE A 108 -7.99 0.07 -16.08
C ILE A 108 -8.56 -1.32 -15.78
N PHE A 109 -7.69 -2.31 -15.53
CA PHE A 109 -8.11 -3.65 -15.15
C PHE A 109 -9.02 -3.63 -13.92
N PHE A 110 -8.61 -2.99 -12.83
CA PHE A 110 -9.44 -2.93 -11.62
C PHE A 110 -10.72 -2.13 -11.82
N PHE A 111 -10.70 -1.07 -12.64
CA PHE A 111 -11.90 -0.33 -12.98
C PHE A 111 -12.93 -1.24 -13.67
N ILE A 112 -12.51 -2.02 -14.67
CA ILE A 112 -13.38 -2.99 -15.36
C ILE A 112 -13.84 -4.07 -14.37
N TYR A 113 -12.91 -4.69 -13.65
CA TYR A 113 -13.18 -5.75 -12.69
C TYR A 113 -14.24 -5.36 -11.65
N PHE A 114 -14.08 -4.22 -10.98
CA PHE A 114 -15.04 -3.76 -9.98
C PHE A 114 -16.35 -3.24 -10.58
N THR A 115 -16.33 -2.76 -11.83
CA THR A 115 -17.56 -2.45 -12.56
C THR A 115 -18.38 -3.72 -12.83
N LEU A 116 -17.73 -4.80 -13.28
CA LEU A 116 -18.38 -6.10 -13.52
C LEU A 116 -18.91 -6.74 -12.23
N LEU A 117 -18.30 -6.44 -11.08
CA LEU A 117 -18.80 -6.85 -9.76
C LEU A 117 -19.92 -5.96 -9.19
N GLY A 118 -20.44 -5.00 -9.96
CA GLY A 118 -21.52 -4.10 -9.51
C GLY A 118 -21.06 -2.89 -8.69
N HIS A 119 -19.75 -2.66 -8.56
CA HIS A 119 -19.17 -1.54 -7.82
C HIS A 119 -18.70 -0.38 -8.73
N GLY A 120 -19.18 -0.31 -9.97
CA GLY A 120 -18.77 0.72 -10.96
C GLY A 120 -18.88 2.17 -10.46
N LYS A 121 -19.99 2.51 -9.79
CA LYS A 121 -20.18 3.86 -9.20
C LYS A 121 -19.15 4.16 -8.11
N VAL A 122 -18.77 3.15 -7.31
CA VAL A 122 -17.81 3.28 -6.21
C VAL A 122 -16.42 3.56 -6.74
N ILE A 123 -15.95 2.76 -7.72
CA ILE A 123 -14.62 2.91 -8.30
C ILE A 123 -14.51 4.22 -9.11
N LEU A 124 -15.56 4.61 -9.84
CA LEU A 124 -15.61 5.90 -10.54
C LEU A 124 -15.52 7.07 -9.56
N ARG A 125 -16.28 7.03 -8.46
CA ARG A 125 -16.20 8.03 -7.39
C ARG A 125 -14.79 8.08 -6.78
N ALA A 126 -14.16 6.94 -6.54
CA ALA A 126 -12.79 6.88 -6.03
C ALA A 126 -11.80 7.60 -6.95
N LYS A 127 -11.85 7.33 -8.27
CA LYS A 127 -10.98 7.97 -9.26
C LYS A 127 -11.25 9.46 -9.41
N ARG A 128 -12.52 9.86 -9.47
CA ARG A 128 -12.91 11.28 -9.51
C ARG A 128 -12.41 12.03 -8.28
N ASP A 129 -12.64 11.51 -7.09
CA ASP A 129 -12.25 12.17 -5.84
C ASP A 129 -10.72 12.21 -5.68
N ALA A 130 -10.01 11.19 -6.18
CA ALA A 130 -8.55 11.21 -6.27
C ALA A 130 -8.07 12.37 -7.15
N LEU A 131 -8.69 12.54 -8.32
CA LEU A 131 -8.40 13.61 -9.28
C LEU A 131 -8.66 15.01 -8.71
N MET A 132 -9.83 15.21 -8.08
CA MET A 132 -10.21 16.50 -7.51
C MET A 132 -9.25 16.99 -6.42
N ARG A 133 -8.60 16.07 -5.69
CA ARG A 133 -7.62 16.42 -4.64
C ARG A 133 -6.17 16.45 -5.13
N TYR A 134 -5.89 16.30 -6.43
CA TYR A 134 -4.51 16.33 -6.92
C TYR A 134 -3.77 17.63 -6.63
N GLY A 135 -4.48 18.77 -6.54
CA GLY A 135 -3.89 20.04 -6.13
C GLY A 135 -3.21 19.92 -4.76
N LYS A 136 -3.90 19.37 -3.75
CA LYS A 136 -3.33 19.13 -2.42
C LYS A 136 -2.16 18.15 -2.47
N MET A 137 -2.32 17.05 -3.21
CA MET A 137 -1.27 16.03 -3.34
C MET A 137 -0.02 16.56 -4.03
N ARG A 138 -0.16 17.52 -4.95
CA ARG A 138 0.96 18.20 -5.61
C ARG A 138 1.79 19.01 -4.62
N HIS A 139 1.14 19.74 -3.71
CA HIS A 139 1.84 20.49 -2.66
C HIS A 139 2.62 19.55 -1.74
N LYS A 140 1.99 18.45 -1.30
CA LYS A 140 2.65 17.42 -0.49
C LYS A 140 3.81 16.76 -1.23
N ARG A 141 3.63 16.40 -2.51
CA ARG A 141 4.69 15.84 -3.37
C ARG A 141 5.91 16.76 -3.41
N ARG A 142 5.70 18.07 -3.61
CA ARG A 142 6.81 19.03 -3.66
C ARG A 142 7.65 18.98 -2.37
N ALA A 143 7.00 19.04 -1.20
CA ALA A 143 7.70 18.97 0.09
C ALA A 143 8.39 17.61 0.31
N ILE A 144 7.73 16.51 -0.03
CA ILE A 144 8.27 15.15 0.08
C ILE A 144 9.51 14.98 -0.81
N GLN A 145 9.42 15.35 -2.08
CA GLN A 145 10.52 15.18 -3.03
C GLN A 145 11.67 16.17 -2.80
N ALA A 146 11.39 17.40 -2.35
CA ALA A 146 12.42 18.39 -2.04
C ALA A 146 13.26 18.00 -0.82
N SER A 147 12.67 17.25 0.12
CA SER A 147 13.35 16.82 1.35
C SER A 147 13.81 15.36 1.29
N ARG A 148 13.72 14.71 0.12
CA ARG A 148 14.15 13.34 -0.12
C ARG A 148 15.68 13.24 -0.05
N ILE A 149 16.15 12.24 0.68
CA ILE A 149 17.57 11.89 0.82
C ILE A 149 17.91 10.67 -0.03
N ALA A 150 17.03 9.66 -0.04
CA ALA A 150 17.26 8.41 -0.77
C ALA A 150 17.37 8.65 -2.28
N SER A 151 18.32 7.97 -2.91
CA SER A 151 18.52 8.02 -4.35
C SER A 151 17.36 7.34 -5.10
N THR A 152 17.22 7.62 -6.40
CA THR A 152 16.22 6.93 -7.22
C THR A 152 16.49 5.42 -7.28
N LYS A 153 17.77 5.03 -7.25
CA LYS A 153 18.21 3.64 -7.21
C LYS A 153 17.80 2.98 -5.89
N ASP A 154 17.97 3.65 -4.76
CA ASP A 154 17.61 3.10 -3.44
C ASP A 154 16.11 2.78 -3.36
N ILE A 155 15.28 3.67 -3.92
CA ILE A 155 13.83 3.44 -4.02
C ILE A 155 13.52 2.29 -4.98
N TYR A 156 14.16 2.26 -6.15
CA TYR A 156 13.98 1.18 -7.12
C TYR A 156 14.34 -0.18 -6.54
N GLU A 157 15.44 -0.27 -5.81
CA GLU A 157 15.91 -1.52 -5.22
C GLU A 157 14.98 -2.04 -4.13
N ALA A 158 14.32 -1.13 -3.41
CA ALA A 158 13.36 -1.44 -2.36
C ALA A 158 11.99 -1.90 -2.88
N LEU A 159 11.60 -1.49 -4.09
CA LEU A 159 10.32 -1.87 -4.67
C LEU A 159 10.29 -3.38 -4.95
N ASN A 160 9.15 -4.02 -4.68
CA ASN A 160 8.97 -5.42 -5.02
C ASN A 160 8.98 -5.57 -6.56
N ARG A 161 9.90 -6.40 -7.05
CA ARG A 161 10.16 -6.63 -8.47
C ARG A 161 9.31 -7.78 -9.04
N ASP A 162 8.67 -8.56 -8.16
CA ASP A 162 7.79 -9.64 -8.58
C ASP A 162 6.40 -9.10 -8.88
N LEU A 163 6.17 -8.80 -10.17
CA LEU A 163 4.88 -8.42 -10.74
C LEU A 163 3.75 -9.42 -10.41
N PHE A 164 4.10 -10.68 -10.15
CA PHE A 164 3.15 -11.74 -9.83
C PHE A 164 3.06 -12.01 -8.33
N ALA A 165 3.81 -11.32 -7.47
CA ALA A 165 3.73 -11.50 -6.03
C ALA A 165 2.28 -11.37 -5.48
N PRO A 166 1.45 -10.42 -5.93
CA PRO A 166 0.05 -10.34 -5.48
C PRO A 166 -0.77 -11.58 -5.87
N LEU A 167 -0.54 -12.10 -7.08
CA LEU A 167 -1.21 -13.31 -7.57
C LEU A 167 -0.75 -14.54 -6.79
N LYS A 168 0.56 -14.70 -6.60
CA LYS A 168 1.16 -15.77 -5.79
C LYS A 168 0.67 -15.73 -4.35
N ALA A 169 0.65 -14.55 -3.72
CA ALA A 169 0.12 -14.38 -2.37
C ALA A 169 -1.37 -14.72 -2.27
N THR A 170 -2.16 -14.40 -3.31
CA THR A 170 -3.59 -14.77 -3.37
C THR A 170 -3.78 -16.29 -3.49
N LEU A 171 -2.96 -16.95 -4.31
CA LEU A 171 -2.97 -18.41 -4.47
C LEU A 171 -2.52 -19.13 -3.18
N GLN A 172 -1.44 -18.65 -2.55
CA GLN A 172 -0.96 -19.17 -1.27
C GLN A 172 -1.98 -19.00 -0.14
N ARG A 173 -2.67 -17.86 -0.06
CA ARG A 173 -3.75 -17.64 0.91
C ARG A 173 -4.94 -18.58 0.70
N ARG A 174 -5.25 -18.94 -0.56
CA ARG A 174 -6.28 -19.93 -0.90
C ARG A 174 -5.89 -21.33 -0.42
N ASN A 175 -4.64 -21.73 -0.62
CA ASN A 175 -4.14 -23.02 -0.15
C ASN A 175 -4.16 -23.12 1.39
N PHE A 176 -3.77 -22.04 2.09
CA PHE A 176 -3.81 -21.98 3.55
C PHE A 176 -5.24 -22.00 4.15
N SER A 177 -6.25 -21.54 3.41
CA SER A 177 -7.66 -21.70 3.83
C SER A 177 -8.18 -23.12 3.65
N ILE A 178 -7.77 -23.81 2.57
CA ILE A 178 -8.16 -25.20 2.31
C ILE A 178 -7.57 -26.12 3.39
N GLU A 179 -6.29 -25.96 3.74
CA GLU A 179 -5.63 -26.72 4.81
C GLU A 179 -6.24 -26.50 6.21
N ARG A 180 -6.90 -25.35 6.46
CA ARG A 180 -7.59 -25.12 7.74
C ARG A 180 -8.96 -25.78 7.77
N ASP A 181 -9.69 -25.76 6.66
CA ASP A 181 -11.01 -26.38 6.58
C ASP A 181 -10.90 -27.91 6.71
N ASP A 182 -9.84 -28.52 6.15
CA ASP A 182 -9.57 -29.97 6.25
C ASP A 182 -9.19 -30.43 7.68
N ASN A 183 -8.58 -29.54 8.49
CA ASN A 183 -8.21 -29.83 9.87
C ASN A 183 -9.36 -29.62 10.87
N VAL A 184 -10.38 -28.84 10.51
CA VAL A 184 -11.58 -28.62 11.35
C VAL A 184 -12.63 -29.72 11.12
N SER A 185 -12.60 -30.42 9.98
CA SER A 185 -13.48 -31.57 9.71
C SER A 185 -13.03 -32.88 10.38
N ASN A 186 -11.85 -32.93 11.02
CA ASN A 186 -11.28 -34.12 11.66
C ASN A 186 -11.14 -33.99 13.20
N SER A 187 -11.82 -33.01 13.82
CA SER A 187 -11.89 -32.82 15.28
C SER A 187 -13.33 -32.76 15.76
#